data_AF-A0A3B1AC64-F1
#
_entry.id   AF-A0A3B1AC64-F1
#
_cell.length_a   1.000
_cell.length_b   1.000
_cell.length_c   1.000
_cell.angle_alpha   90.00
_cell.angle_beta   90.00
_cell.angle_gamma   90.00
#
_symmetry.space_group_name_H-M   'P 1'
#
loop_
_entity.id
_entity.type
_entity.pdbx_description
1 polymer ?
#
loop_
_entity_poly.entity_id
_entity_poly.type
_entity_poly.pdbx_seq_one_letter_code
_entity_poly.pdbx_strand_id
1 'polypeptide(L)'
;MVVKKITITLSLIVFTLLAAIQPSVAGKNDSLLSETAALKALMKNQDVLLKDSKYCSGAGTSESDRTIGDYLSGFWVFHTNKDGRNWLDIQVSKTADNMRLAKVMIYRKNGEENWGWGVSFKLDNKANVLRDSFSFLGGG
;
A
#
# COMPACT_ATOMS: atom_id res chain seq x y z
N MET A 1 8.94 76.03 27.38
CA MET A 1 8.05 74.88 27.07
C MET A 1 7.89 74.83 25.56
N VAL A 2 8.64 73.95 24.87
CA VAL A 2 8.69 73.89 23.40
C VAL A 2 8.02 72.60 22.93
N VAL A 3 6.97 72.73 22.12
CA VAL A 3 6.19 71.62 21.55
C VAL A 3 6.85 71.20 20.24
N LYS A 4 7.30 69.94 20.11
CA LYS A 4 7.74 69.35 18.85
C LYS A 4 6.62 68.50 18.25
N LYS A 5 6.16 68.85 17.05
CA LYS A 5 5.27 68.05 16.21
C LYS A 5 6.07 66.90 15.59
N ILE A 6 5.52 65.69 15.61
CA ILE A 6 6.04 64.51 14.91
C ILE A 6 5.02 64.18 13.82
N THR A 7 5.47 64.24 12.56
CA THR A 7 4.71 63.79 11.39
C THR A 7 5.26 62.42 10.99
N ILE A 8 4.40 61.40 10.94
CA ILE A 8 4.76 60.04 10.52
C ILE A 8 4.18 59.82 9.12
N THR A 9 5.04 59.59 8.13
CA THR A 9 4.66 59.23 6.76
C THR A 9 4.60 57.70 6.64
N LEU A 10 3.41 57.17 6.34
CA LEU A 10 3.17 55.75 6.13
C LEU A 10 3.34 55.45 4.63
N SER A 11 4.37 54.67 4.27
CA SER A 11 4.61 54.26 2.88
C SER A 11 4.06 52.84 2.67
N LEU A 12 3.12 52.69 1.74
CA LEU A 12 2.41 51.45 1.45
C LEU A 12 3.07 50.76 0.23
N ILE A 13 3.77 49.65 0.44
CA ILE A 13 4.35 48.84 -0.65
C ILE A 13 3.37 47.70 -0.96
N VAL A 14 2.80 47.72 -2.17
CA VAL A 14 1.92 46.67 -2.70
C VAL A 14 2.76 45.70 -3.52
N PHE A 15 2.90 44.46 -3.05
CA PHE A 15 3.48 43.36 -3.83
C PHE A 15 2.36 42.66 -4.61
N THR A 16 2.33 42.83 -5.93
CA THR A 16 1.48 42.03 -6.83
C THR A 16 2.20 40.73 -7.20
N LEU A 17 1.74 39.61 -6.67
CA LEU A 17 2.22 38.27 -6.98
C LEU A 17 1.52 37.76 -8.25
N LEU A 18 2.19 37.80 -9.41
CA LEU A 18 1.72 37.09 -10.60
C LEU A 18 2.03 35.60 -10.46
N ALA A 19 1.02 34.79 -10.15
CA ALA A 19 1.10 33.34 -10.25
C ALA A 19 0.94 32.93 -11.72
N ALA A 20 2.00 32.39 -12.32
CA ALA A 20 1.94 31.75 -13.63
C ALA A 20 1.18 30.41 -13.50
N ILE A 21 -0.06 30.37 -13.97
CA ILE A 21 -0.81 29.11 -14.11
C ILE A 21 -0.32 28.44 -15.39
N GLN A 22 0.51 27.40 -15.25
CA GLN A 22 0.77 26.49 -16.37
C GLN A 22 -0.42 25.53 -16.51
N PRO A 23 -0.97 25.33 -17.72
CA PRO A 23 -1.96 24.30 -17.96
C PRO A 23 -1.27 22.92 -17.88
N SER A 24 -1.59 22.14 -16.84
CA SER A 24 -1.21 20.74 -16.82
C SER A 24 -2.06 19.98 -17.85
N VAL A 25 -1.38 19.51 -18.90
CA VAL A 25 -1.98 18.53 -19.82
C VAL A 25 -2.27 17.28 -19.01
N ALA A 26 -3.55 17.08 -18.69
CA ALA A 26 -4.04 15.88 -18.05
C ALA A 26 -3.90 14.69 -19.01
N GLY A 27 -2.70 14.10 -19.04
CA GLY A 27 -2.53 12.73 -19.48
C GLY A 27 -3.48 11.87 -18.66
N LYS A 28 -4.35 11.14 -19.32
CA LYS A 28 -5.28 10.19 -18.72
C LYS A 28 -4.44 9.18 -17.94
N ASN A 29 -4.21 9.46 -16.65
CA ASN A 29 -3.61 8.53 -15.72
C ASN A 29 -4.54 7.32 -15.70
N ASP A 30 -4.14 6.28 -16.42
CA ASP A 30 -4.68 4.95 -16.31
C ASP A 30 -4.32 4.48 -14.89
N SER A 31 -5.09 5.02 -13.92
CA SER A 31 -4.77 5.01 -12.51
C SER A 31 -4.55 3.57 -12.13
N LEU A 32 -3.33 3.26 -11.67
CA LEU A 32 -3.09 2.01 -10.99
C LEU A 32 -4.16 1.88 -9.89
N LEU A 33 -4.63 0.64 -9.70
CA LEU A 33 -5.55 0.35 -8.60
C LEU A 33 -4.88 0.79 -7.30
N SER A 34 -5.66 1.42 -6.43
CA SER A 34 -5.13 1.86 -5.14
C SER A 34 -4.73 0.66 -4.28
N GLU A 35 -3.81 0.89 -3.36
CA GLU A 35 -3.40 -0.09 -2.34
C GLU A 35 -4.63 -0.60 -1.57
N THR A 36 -5.56 0.28 -1.22
CA THR A 36 -6.83 -0.07 -0.58
C THR A 36 -7.68 -1.01 -1.43
N ALA A 37 -7.72 -0.82 -2.75
CA ALA A 37 -8.47 -1.71 -3.64
C ALA A 37 -7.83 -3.10 -3.71
N ALA A 38 -6.49 -3.17 -3.80
CA ALA A 38 -5.76 -4.43 -3.77
C ALA A 38 -5.94 -5.15 -2.43
N LEU A 39 -5.80 -4.46 -1.30
CA LEU A 39 -6.01 -5.05 0.03
C LEU A 39 -7.45 -5.54 0.21
N LYS A 40 -8.44 -4.76 -0.22
CA LYS A 40 -9.86 -5.18 -0.18
C LYS A 40 -10.10 -6.41 -1.04
N ALA A 41 -9.48 -6.49 -2.21
CA ALA A 41 -9.57 -7.65 -3.10
C ALA A 41 -8.96 -8.89 -2.45
N LEU A 42 -7.81 -8.75 -1.75
CA LEU A 42 -7.21 -9.81 -0.97
C LEU A 42 -8.15 -10.31 0.13
N MET A 43 -8.67 -9.42 0.97
CA MET A 43 -9.56 -9.77 2.08
C MET A 43 -10.83 -10.50 1.62
N LYS A 44 -11.37 -10.13 0.45
CA LYS A 44 -12.54 -10.80 -0.14
C LYS A 44 -12.27 -12.22 -0.64
N ASN A 45 -11.01 -12.58 -0.85
CA ASN A 45 -10.59 -13.88 -1.38
C ASN A 45 -9.78 -14.67 -0.34
N GLN A 46 -9.99 -14.39 0.95
CA GLN A 46 -9.33 -15.12 2.04
C GLN A 46 -9.64 -16.63 2.04
N ASP A 47 -10.75 -17.03 1.42
CA ASP A 47 -11.23 -18.42 1.32
C ASP A 47 -10.50 -19.26 0.26
N VAL A 48 -9.60 -18.67 -0.53
CA VAL A 48 -8.79 -19.41 -1.51
C VAL A 48 -7.95 -20.47 -0.80
N LEU A 49 -8.08 -21.73 -1.23
CA LEU A 49 -7.37 -22.85 -0.62
C LEU A 49 -5.90 -22.83 -1.01
N LEU A 50 -5.00 -23.07 -0.05
CA LEU A 50 -3.55 -23.07 -0.30
C LEU A 50 -3.15 -24.15 -1.30
N LYS A 51 -3.80 -25.31 -1.25
CA LYS A 51 -3.57 -26.44 -2.18
C LYS A 51 -3.85 -26.09 -3.65
N ASP A 52 -4.68 -25.08 -3.91
CA ASP A 52 -5.08 -24.69 -5.27
C ASP A 52 -4.10 -23.65 -5.85
N SER A 53 -3.17 -23.15 -5.03
CA SER A 53 -2.19 -22.14 -5.44
C SER A 53 -0.81 -22.76 -5.66
N LYS A 54 -0.23 -22.44 -6.83
CA LYS A 54 0.93 -23.15 -7.42
C LYS A 54 2.20 -23.13 -6.57
N TYR A 55 2.39 -22.11 -5.74
CA TYR A 55 3.61 -21.90 -4.95
C TYR A 55 3.35 -21.91 -3.44
N CYS A 56 2.25 -22.54 -3.03
CA CYS A 56 1.73 -22.41 -1.67
C CYS A 56 1.63 -23.72 -0.87
N SER A 57 2.05 -24.83 -1.46
CA SER A 57 2.09 -26.12 -0.76
C SER A 57 3.14 -26.10 0.34
N GLY A 58 2.72 -26.30 1.59
CA GLY A 58 3.61 -26.36 2.77
C GLY A 58 4.04 -25.01 3.33
N ALA A 59 3.59 -23.91 2.73
CA ALA A 59 3.82 -22.57 3.25
C ALA A 59 2.63 -22.17 4.15
N GLY A 60 2.92 -22.00 5.42
CA GLY A 60 1.97 -21.74 6.49
C GLY A 60 2.73 -21.35 7.75
N THR A 61 2.05 -20.67 8.66
CA THR A 61 2.56 -20.51 10.04
C THR A 61 2.26 -21.74 10.89
N SER A 62 1.33 -22.59 10.42
CA SER A 62 0.93 -23.84 11.05
C SER A 62 0.59 -24.90 10.00
N GLU A 63 0.76 -26.17 10.35
CA GLU A 63 0.29 -27.32 9.55
C GLU A 63 -1.24 -27.35 9.39
N SER A 64 -1.97 -26.59 10.20
CA SER A 64 -3.43 -26.44 10.12
C SER A 64 -3.88 -25.44 9.09
N ASP A 65 -3.00 -24.61 8.51
CA ASP A 65 -3.40 -23.56 7.57
C ASP A 65 -3.98 -24.20 6.30
N ARG A 66 -5.18 -23.77 5.88
CA ARG A 66 -5.88 -24.31 4.70
C ARG A 66 -6.15 -23.26 3.64
N THR A 67 -6.26 -22.00 4.03
CA THR A 67 -6.66 -20.88 3.19
C THR A 67 -5.63 -19.75 3.20
N ILE A 68 -5.74 -18.83 2.24
CA ILE A 68 -4.97 -17.56 2.24
C ILE A 68 -5.25 -16.77 3.53
N GLY A 69 -6.49 -16.81 4.03
CA GLY A 69 -6.87 -16.21 5.30
C GLY A 69 -6.10 -16.78 6.49
N ASP A 70 -6.03 -18.12 6.59
CA ASP A 70 -5.28 -18.80 7.66
C ASP A 70 -3.81 -18.38 7.63
N TYR A 71 -3.18 -18.49 6.45
CA TYR A 71 -1.80 -18.09 6.21
C TYR A 71 -1.53 -16.65 6.65
N LEU A 72 -2.33 -15.68 6.18
CA LEU A 72 -2.12 -14.27 6.51
C LEU A 72 -2.38 -13.97 7.98
N SER A 73 -3.37 -14.62 8.59
CA SER A 73 -3.70 -14.41 10.01
C SER A 73 -2.55 -14.80 10.93
N GLY A 74 -1.82 -15.86 10.58
CA GLY A 74 -0.63 -16.30 11.28
C GLY A 74 0.48 -15.25 11.31
N PHE A 75 0.67 -14.48 10.23
CA PHE A 75 1.63 -13.36 10.23
C PHE A 75 1.05 -12.09 10.88
N TRP A 76 -0.26 -11.88 10.75
CA TRP A 76 -0.92 -10.73 11.36
C TRP A 76 -0.90 -10.78 12.89
N VAL A 77 -0.91 -11.98 13.49
CA VAL A 77 -0.86 -12.12 14.95
C VAL A 77 0.40 -11.48 15.54
N PHE A 78 1.51 -11.44 14.81
CA PHE A 78 2.72 -10.77 15.29
C PHE A 78 2.55 -9.25 15.47
N HIS A 79 1.53 -8.64 14.86
CA HIS A 79 1.16 -7.24 15.09
C HIS A 79 0.50 -7.00 16.46
N THR A 80 0.10 -8.05 17.20
CA THR A 80 -0.41 -7.89 18.57
C THR A 80 0.73 -7.64 19.57
N ASN A 81 1.97 -7.94 19.19
CA ASN A 81 3.13 -7.55 19.97
C ASN A 81 3.39 -6.04 19.79
N LYS A 82 3.37 -5.29 20.90
CA LYS A 82 3.59 -3.85 20.93
C LYS A 82 5.07 -3.46 20.75
N ASP A 83 5.97 -4.43 20.84
CA ASP A 83 7.40 -4.25 20.62
C ASP A 83 7.76 -4.45 19.14
N GLY A 84 8.72 -3.64 18.69
CA GLY A 84 9.18 -3.60 17.31
C GLY A 84 8.30 -2.76 16.39
N ARG A 85 8.54 -2.90 15.09
CA ARG A 85 7.77 -2.24 14.03
C ARG A 85 7.15 -3.30 13.15
N ASN A 86 5.88 -3.11 12.83
CA ASN A 86 5.17 -3.92 11.87
C ASN A 86 4.54 -2.99 10.83
N TRP A 87 4.54 -3.39 9.56
CA TRP A 87 3.93 -2.60 8.49
C TRP A 87 3.46 -3.50 7.35
N LEU A 88 2.54 -2.95 6.55
CA LEU A 88 2.13 -3.53 5.28
C LEU A 88 2.86 -2.80 4.14
N ASP A 89 3.27 -3.55 3.14
CA ASP A 89 3.70 -3.01 1.84
C ASP A 89 2.80 -3.58 0.76
N ILE A 90 2.13 -2.69 0.02
CA ILE A 90 1.17 -3.07 -1.01
C ILE A 90 1.64 -2.42 -2.31
N GLN A 91 1.96 -3.26 -3.29
CA GLN A 91 2.42 -2.81 -4.59
C GLN A 91 1.47 -3.31 -5.67
N VAL A 92 1.11 -2.43 -6.61
CA VAL A 92 0.33 -2.79 -7.79
C VAL A 92 1.12 -2.40 -9.03
N SER A 93 1.30 -3.36 -9.94
CA SER A 93 1.97 -3.14 -11.22
C SER A 93 1.11 -3.62 -12.39
N LYS A 94 1.37 -3.07 -13.59
CA LYS A 94 0.72 -3.52 -14.83
C LYS A 94 1.40 -4.79 -15.32
N THR A 95 0.62 -5.71 -15.88
CA THR A 95 1.13 -6.89 -16.59
C THR A 95 0.79 -6.80 -18.08
N ALA A 96 1.43 -7.63 -18.91
CA ALA A 96 1.25 -7.61 -20.37
C ALA A 96 -0.14 -8.08 -20.83
N ASP A 97 -0.84 -8.84 -19.99
CA ASP A 97 -2.15 -9.47 -20.26
C ASP A 97 -3.34 -8.58 -19.86
N ASN A 98 -3.18 -7.25 -19.84
CA ASN A 98 -4.18 -6.27 -19.36
C ASN A 98 -4.64 -6.47 -17.90
N MET A 99 -3.99 -7.36 -17.15
CA MET A 99 -4.21 -7.51 -15.72
C MET A 99 -3.32 -6.52 -14.95
N ARG A 100 -3.53 -6.51 -13.63
CA ARG A 100 -2.65 -5.91 -12.65
C ARG A 100 -2.11 -7.01 -11.74
N LEU A 101 -0.85 -6.94 -11.37
CA LEU A 101 -0.26 -7.78 -10.34
C LEU A 101 -0.25 -7.00 -9.04
N ALA A 102 -1.00 -7.46 -8.04
CA ALA A 102 -0.88 -7.00 -6.67
C ALA A 102 0.13 -7.86 -5.92
N LYS A 103 0.93 -7.22 -5.07
CA LYS A 103 1.75 -7.84 -4.04
C LYS A 103 1.36 -7.21 -2.71
N VAL A 104 1.04 -8.04 -1.72
CA VAL A 104 0.70 -7.60 -0.37
C VAL A 104 1.62 -8.34 0.58
N MET A 105 2.51 -7.57 1.23
CA MET A 105 3.50 -8.05 2.17
C MET A 105 3.19 -7.55 3.57
N ILE A 106 3.37 -8.45 4.54
CA ILE A 106 3.33 -8.21 5.97
C ILE A 106 4.78 -8.28 6.46
N TYR A 107 5.27 -7.19 7.03
CA TYR A 107 6.64 -7.08 7.53
C TYR A 107 6.68 -6.92 9.04
N ARG A 108 7.77 -7.43 9.62
CA ARG A 108 8.11 -7.24 11.03
C ARG A 108 9.59 -6.95 11.19
N LYS A 109 9.89 -6.01 12.08
CA LYS A 109 11.23 -5.70 12.56
C LYS A 109 11.27 -5.52 14.07
N ASN A 110 11.93 -6.40 14.81
CA ASN A 110 12.12 -6.30 16.25
C ASN A 110 13.45 -6.92 16.69
N GLY A 111 14.45 -6.10 17.04
CA GLY A 111 15.79 -6.60 17.35
C GLY A 111 16.38 -7.34 16.15
N GLU A 112 16.69 -8.62 16.33
CA GLU A 112 17.20 -9.52 15.29
C GLU A 112 16.10 -10.07 14.36
N GLU A 113 14.82 -9.96 14.74
CA GLU A 113 13.70 -10.31 13.86
C GLU A 113 13.60 -9.30 12.72
N ASN A 114 13.78 -9.75 11.48
CA ASN A 114 13.59 -8.93 10.28
C ASN A 114 13.11 -9.81 9.12
N TRP A 115 11.79 -9.97 9.01
CA TRP A 115 11.18 -10.85 8.04
C TRP A 115 10.02 -10.17 7.30
N GLY A 116 9.66 -10.75 6.15
CA GLY A 116 8.54 -10.33 5.33
C GLY A 116 7.86 -11.51 4.65
N TRP A 117 6.54 -11.60 4.81
CA TRP A 117 5.73 -12.67 4.24
C TRP A 117 4.49 -12.10 3.57
N GLY A 118 3.99 -12.75 2.53
CA GLY A 118 2.90 -12.17 1.76
C GLY A 118 2.51 -12.97 0.54
N VAL A 119 1.57 -12.40 -0.20
CA VAL A 119 0.98 -13.01 -1.39
C VAL A 119 1.05 -12.05 -2.56
N SER A 120 1.10 -12.62 -3.76
CA SER A 120 0.80 -11.94 -4.99
C SER A 120 -0.40 -12.59 -5.67
N PHE A 121 -1.15 -11.78 -6.41
CA PHE A 121 -2.30 -12.23 -7.20
C PHE A 121 -2.57 -11.24 -8.32
N LYS A 122 -3.19 -11.73 -9.40
CA LYS A 122 -3.64 -10.91 -10.51
C LYS A 122 -5.07 -10.43 -10.30
N LEU A 123 -5.34 -9.21 -10.73
CA LEU A 123 -6.67 -8.58 -10.69
C LEU A 123 -6.91 -7.72 -11.93
N ASP A 124 -8.17 -7.60 -12.35
CA ASP A 124 -8.57 -6.70 -13.44
C ASP A 124 -8.68 -5.24 -12.96
N ASN A 125 -8.96 -4.30 -13.88
CA ASN A 125 -9.15 -2.88 -13.55
C ASN A 125 -10.38 -2.58 -12.64
N LYS A 126 -11.23 -3.57 -12.37
CA LYS A 126 -12.38 -3.48 -11.44
C LYS A 126 -12.08 -4.15 -10.09
N ALA A 127 -10.84 -4.58 -9.88
CA ALA A 127 -10.40 -5.33 -8.71
C ALA A 127 -11.05 -6.70 -8.52
N ASN A 128 -11.46 -7.36 -9.62
CA ASN A 128 -11.82 -8.77 -9.61
C ASN A 128 -10.54 -9.61 -9.67
N VAL A 129 -10.42 -10.57 -8.74
CA VAL A 129 -9.22 -11.40 -8.61
C VAL A 129 -9.31 -12.64 -9.49
N LEU A 130 -8.22 -12.94 -10.20
CA LEU A 130 -8.01 -14.22 -10.84
C LEU A 130 -7.53 -15.23 -9.78
N ARG A 131 -8.46 -16.01 -9.22
CA ARG A 131 -8.23 -16.77 -7.97
C ARG A 131 -7.16 -17.88 -8.06
N ASP A 132 -6.86 -18.40 -9.24
CA ASP A 132 -5.79 -19.39 -9.46
C ASP A 132 -4.40 -18.72 -9.61
N SER A 133 -4.34 -17.39 -9.66
CA SER A 133 -3.09 -16.63 -9.79
C SER A 133 -2.39 -16.32 -8.47
N PHE A 134 -2.94 -16.77 -7.33
CA PHE A 134 -2.29 -16.58 -6.04
C PHE A 134 -0.94 -17.30 -5.99
N SER A 135 0.07 -16.58 -5.48
CA SER A 135 1.41 -17.10 -5.24
C SER A 135 1.99 -16.47 -3.99
N PHE A 136 2.64 -17.27 -3.13
CA PHE A 136 3.37 -16.71 -2.00
C PHE A 136 4.65 -16.00 -2.43
N LEU A 137 5.03 -15.03 -1.61
CA LEU A 137 6.21 -14.19 -1.80
C LEU A 137 7.27 -14.39 -0.70
N GLY A 138 7.11 -15.41 0.15
CA GLY A 138 7.98 -15.65 1.31
C GLY A 138 9.47 -15.79 0.96
N GLY A 139 10.44 -15.65 1.87
CA GLY A 139 10.46 -15.13 3.24
C GLY A 139 11.91 -15.24 3.75
N GLY A 140 12.47 -14.14 4.28
CA GLY A 140 13.83 -14.03 4.84
C GLY A 140 13.83 -13.97 6.36
#